data_AF-A0A191ZW15-F1
#
_entry.id   AF-A0A191ZW15-F1
#
_cell.length_a   1.000
_cell.length_b   1.000
_cell.length_c   1.000
_cell.angle_alpha   90.00
_cell.angle_beta   90.00
_cell.angle_gamma   90.00
#
_symmetry.space_group_name_H-M   'P 1'
#
loop_
_entity.id
_entity.type
_entity.pdbx_description
1 polymer ?
#
loop_
_entity_poly.entity_id
_entity_poly.type
_entity_poly.pdbx_seq_one_letter_code
_entity_poly.pdbx_strand_id
1 'polypeptide(L)'
;MAMRTRYWAKEAIQEAMKQAGIGKEADFLKACANPSSKLGAMYDIPWNAYLKGEQSPLKKTLALVEEFAPGSTDCFNVGPYGIELWKVLQADKSEKNLLEAQKLLDQVLSAEHRKELGSWDLGLKTFWLVNPLLGFKIAPFEAQMVALGNEELREHGRTMLGIREGDSLPWSDIKHLVARGVVVLDQAEEDLQLSKLLSVLDDTRKLYSLEHAFRRFKTKLIDYSYDYEENLGYSAHLIAAAFGLWHLAVANSNHRVKYIAEVLIEGLSHKAIEVEFSDIGEELKEFALAMIR
;
A
#
# COMPACT_ATOMS: atom_id res chain seq x y z
N MET A 1 8.55 -5.41 -15.15
CA MET A 1 9.95 -5.36 -15.66
C MET A 1 10.36 -3.95 -16.06
N ALA A 2 9.53 -3.24 -16.85
CA ALA A 2 9.82 -1.88 -17.29
C ALA A 2 9.94 -0.89 -16.12
N MET A 3 8.93 -0.79 -15.24
CA MET A 3 8.94 0.06 -14.03
C MET A 3 10.21 -0.12 -13.18
N ARG A 4 10.53 -1.36 -12.80
CA ARG A 4 11.76 -1.73 -12.07
C ARG A 4 13.03 -1.20 -12.73
N THR A 5 13.12 -1.33 -14.06
CA THR A 5 14.31 -0.90 -14.81
C THR A 5 14.41 0.63 -14.87
N ARG A 6 13.28 1.31 -15.09
CA ARG A 6 13.23 2.77 -15.09
C ARG A 6 13.62 3.34 -13.74
N TYR A 7 13.06 2.80 -12.66
CA TYR A 7 13.38 3.21 -11.30
C TYR A 7 14.87 3.07 -11.01
N TRP A 8 15.42 1.87 -11.24
CA TRP A 8 16.86 1.64 -11.06
C TRP A 8 17.72 2.61 -11.89
N ALA A 9 17.38 2.84 -13.15
CA ALA A 9 18.15 3.72 -14.01
C ALA A 9 18.16 5.16 -13.47
N LYS A 10 17.02 5.67 -12.99
CA LYS A 10 16.93 6.99 -12.36
C LYS A 10 17.83 7.07 -11.12
N GLU A 11 17.72 6.11 -10.20
CA GLU A 11 18.53 6.07 -8.97
C GLU A 11 20.03 5.97 -9.26
N ALA A 12 20.41 5.08 -10.19
CA ALA A 12 21.80 4.89 -10.59
C ALA A 12 22.41 6.16 -11.19
N ILE A 13 21.66 6.87 -12.04
CA ILE A 13 22.10 8.13 -12.64
C ILE A 13 22.27 9.20 -11.56
N GLN A 14 21.31 9.34 -10.64
CA GLN A 14 21.37 10.32 -9.56
C GLN A 14 22.59 10.11 -8.65
N GLU A 15 22.84 8.87 -8.20
CA GLU A 15 23.98 8.58 -7.34
C GLU A 15 25.31 8.72 -8.10
N ALA A 16 25.41 8.24 -9.34
CA ALA A 16 26.61 8.43 -10.16
C ALA A 16 26.91 9.91 -10.41
N MET A 17 25.88 10.73 -10.66
CA MET A 17 25.99 12.18 -10.80
C MET A 17 26.55 12.84 -9.54
N LYS A 18 26.04 12.45 -8.38
CA LYS A 18 26.51 12.93 -7.08
C LYS A 18 27.98 12.58 -6.83
N GLN A 19 28.38 11.33 -7.10
CA GLN A 19 29.76 10.87 -6.96
C GLN A 19 30.71 11.59 -7.95
N ALA A 20 30.23 11.89 -9.15
CA ALA A 20 31.01 12.58 -10.18
C ALA A 20 31.01 14.12 -10.03
N GLY A 21 30.20 14.69 -9.14
CA GLY A 21 30.02 16.14 -9.00
C GLY A 21 29.29 16.78 -10.19
N ILE A 22 28.40 16.04 -10.85
CA ILE A 22 27.63 16.48 -12.02
C ILE A 22 26.26 16.97 -11.57
N GLY A 23 25.91 18.22 -11.88
CA GLY A 23 24.63 18.81 -11.46
C GLY A 23 23.46 18.62 -12.43
N LYS A 24 23.70 18.20 -13.68
CA LYS A 24 22.66 18.07 -14.72
C LYS A 24 22.75 16.72 -15.44
N GLU A 25 21.60 16.10 -15.67
CA GLU A 25 21.50 14.78 -16.35
C GLU A 25 22.06 14.81 -17.78
N ALA A 26 21.86 15.91 -18.51
CA ALA A 26 22.43 16.06 -19.85
C ALA A 26 23.97 16.01 -19.85
N ASP A 27 24.60 16.46 -18.76
CA ASP A 27 26.06 16.43 -18.60
C ASP A 27 26.54 15.05 -18.11
N PHE A 28 25.68 14.28 -17.42
CA PHE A 28 25.92 12.87 -17.12
C PHE A 28 26.03 12.03 -18.39
N LEU A 29 25.08 12.16 -19.33
CA LEU A 29 25.11 11.41 -20.58
C LEU A 29 26.34 11.78 -21.43
N LYS A 30 26.74 13.05 -21.44
CA LYS A 30 28.00 13.49 -22.09
C LYS A 30 29.23 12.93 -21.40
N ALA A 31 29.24 12.86 -20.07
CA ALA A 31 30.35 12.28 -19.33
C ALA A 31 30.50 10.78 -19.65
N CYS A 32 29.40 10.02 -19.66
CA CYS A 32 29.40 8.63 -20.08
C CYS A 32 29.91 8.48 -21.53
N ALA A 33 29.49 9.39 -22.43
CA ALA A 33 29.90 9.39 -23.83
C ALA A 33 31.40 9.73 -24.06
N ASN A 34 32.12 10.18 -23.03
CA ASN A 34 33.54 10.50 -23.11
C ASN A 34 34.39 9.43 -22.38
N PRO A 35 35.12 8.56 -23.12
CA PRO A 35 35.94 7.50 -22.53
C PRO A 35 37.00 7.98 -21.53
N SER A 36 37.45 9.23 -21.64
CA SER A 36 38.45 9.83 -20.74
C SER A 36 37.84 10.42 -19.46
N SER A 37 36.51 10.39 -19.32
CA SER A 37 35.84 10.90 -18.13
C SER A 37 35.81 9.86 -17.01
N LYS A 38 35.51 10.31 -15.78
CA LYS A 38 35.30 9.42 -14.63
C LYS A 38 34.16 8.39 -14.86
N LEU A 39 33.24 8.68 -15.77
CA LEU A 39 32.11 7.82 -16.11
C LEU A 39 32.26 7.15 -17.48
N GLY A 40 33.42 7.28 -18.14
CA GLY A 40 33.67 6.76 -19.48
C GLY A 40 33.54 5.24 -19.58
N ALA A 41 33.70 4.51 -18.47
CA ALA A 41 33.44 3.07 -18.41
C ALA A 41 31.97 2.71 -18.69
N MET A 42 31.04 3.65 -18.48
CA MET A 42 29.60 3.48 -18.73
C MET A 42 29.17 3.90 -20.15
N TYR A 43 30.11 4.13 -21.07
CA TYR A 43 29.85 4.57 -22.45
C TYR A 43 28.84 3.71 -23.21
N ASP A 44 29.00 2.39 -23.15
CA ASP A 44 28.17 1.44 -23.90
C ASP A 44 26.81 1.13 -23.23
N ILE A 45 26.50 1.80 -22.12
CA ILE A 45 25.25 1.54 -21.40
C ILE A 45 24.10 2.27 -22.12
N PRO A 46 23.04 1.55 -22.54
CA PRO A 46 21.92 2.16 -23.26
C PRO A 46 20.95 2.84 -22.28
N TRP A 47 21.41 3.88 -21.57
CA TRP A 47 20.66 4.61 -20.55
C TRP A 47 19.27 5.05 -21.03
N ASN A 48 19.18 5.56 -22.26
CA ASN A 48 17.89 5.95 -22.84
C ASN A 48 16.89 4.79 -22.93
N ALA A 49 17.33 3.58 -23.27
CA ALA A 49 16.46 2.41 -23.31
C ALA A 49 16.04 1.96 -21.91
N TYR A 50 16.94 2.08 -20.92
CA TYR A 50 16.63 1.76 -19.52
C TYR A 50 15.67 2.76 -18.88
N LEU A 51 15.87 4.06 -19.12
CA LEU A 51 14.98 5.14 -18.68
C LEU A 51 13.57 5.04 -19.28
N LYS A 52 13.43 4.40 -20.45
CA LYS A 52 12.13 4.06 -21.05
C LYS A 52 11.61 2.70 -20.61
N GLY A 53 12.46 1.85 -20.01
CA GLY A 53 12.12 0.49 -19.62
C GLY A 53 11.99 -0.49 -20.81
N GLU A 54 12.57 -0.13 -21.96
CA GLU A 54 12.56 -0.92 -23.20
C GLU A 54 13.51 -2.13 -23.14
N GLN A 55 14.57 -2.01 -22.35
CA GLN A 55 15.57 -3.07 -22.13
C GLN A 55 15.76 -3.29 -20.64
N SER A 56 16.10 -4.51 -20.25
CA SER A 56 16.55 -4.81 -18.89
C SER A 56 18.08 -4.86 -18.83
N PRO A 57 18.71 -4.36 -17.76
CA PRO A 57 20.15 -4.43 -17.60
C PRO A 57 20.63 -5.87 -17.47
N LEU A 58 21.78 -6.16 -18.07
CA LEU A 58 22.48 -7.42 -17.87
C LEU A 58 23.18 -7.40 -16.51
N LYS A 59 23.43 -8.59 -15.92
CA LYS A 59 24.15 -8.69 -14.64
C LYS A 59 25.50 -7.97 -14.65
N LYS A 60 26.24 -8.05 -15.76
CA LYS A 60 27.51 -7.32 -15.94
C LYS A 60 27.33 -5.80 -15.92
N THR A 61 26.20 -5.31 -16.42
CA THR A 61 25.87 -3.89 -16.45
C THR A 61 25.53 -3.40 -15.05
N LEU A 62 24.74 -4.16 -14.29
CA LEU A 62 24.45 -3.85 -12.88
C LEU A 62 25.75 -3.79 -12.05
N ALA A 63 26.62 -4.79 -12.19
CA ALA A 63 27.89 -4.83 -11.47
C ALA A 63 28.80 -3.65 -11.83
N LEU A 64 28.88 -3.29 -13.12
CA LEU A 64 29.65 -2.13 -13.56
C LEU A 64 29.08 -0.83 -12.97
N VAL A 65 27.76 -0.64 -13.01
CA VAL A 65 27.12 0.57 -12.49
C VAL A 65 27.28 0.68 -10.98
N GLU A 66 27.27 -0.44 -10.25
CA GLU A 66 27.51 -0.48 -8.80
C GLU A 66 28.86 0.13 -8.40
N GLU A 67 29.90 0.00 -9.24
CA GLU A 67 31.22 0.60 -8.99
C GLU A 67 31.17 2.14 -8.99
N PHE A 68 30.20 2.73 -9.70
CA PHE A 68 30.05 4.19 -9.86
C PHE A 68 28.83 4.76 -9.10
N ALA A 69 27.85 3.92 -8.79
CA ALA A 69 26.64 4.23 -8.06
C ALA A 69 26.36 3.10 -7.03
N PRO A 70 27.08 3.09 -5.89
CA PRO A 70 26.88 2.10 -4.84
C PRO A 70 25.45 2.10 -4.32
N GLY A 71 24.87 0.93 -4.10
CA GLY A 71 23.48 0.72 -3.69
C GLY A 71 22.48 0.65 -4.86
N SER A 72 22.88 0.99 -6.09
CA SER A 72 21.97 0.93 -7.24
C SER A 72 21.48 -0.50 -7.52
N THR A 73 22.31 -1.51 -7.27
CA THR A 73 21.92 -2.92 -7.42
C THR A 73 20.75 -3.30 -6.50
N ASP A 74 20.67 -2.72 -5.30
CA ASP A 74 19.56 -2.93 -4.38
C ASP A 74 18.28 -2.29 -4.91
N CYS A 75 18.33 -1.08 -5.46
CA CYS A 75 17.19 -0.45 -6.13
C CYS A 75 16.60 -1.34 -7.24
N PHE A 76 17.47 -2.06 -7.98
CA PHE A 76 17.02 -2.98 -9.03
C PHE A 76 16.45 -4.30 -8.49
N ASN A 77 17.03 -4.86 -7.43
CA ASN A 77 16.67 -6.20 -6.95
C ASN A 77 15.57 -6.19 -5.89
N VAL A 78 15.55 -5.16 -5.04
CA VAL A 78 14.69 -5.03 -3.87
C VAL A 78 13.55 -4.06 -4.20
N GLY A 79 13.89 -2.79 -4.40
CA GLY A 79 12.94 -1.70 -4.64
C GLY A 79 13.19 -0.50 -3.73
N PRO A 80 12.32 0.52 -3.78
CA PRO A 80 12.42 1.71 -2.93
C PRO A 80 12.28 1.37 -1.43
N TYR A 81 12.91 2.18 -0.58
CA TYR A 81 12.85 2.08 0.89
C TYR A 81 13.32 0.75 1.49
N GLY A 82 14.10 -0.06 0.74
CA GLY A 82 14.53 -1.40 1.18
C GLY A 82 13.40 -2.43 1.20
N ILE A 83 12.24 -2.11 0.61
CA ILE A 83 11.12 -3.03 0.48
C ILE A 83 11.39 -3.96 -0.71
N GLU A 84 11.23 -5.27 -0.54
CA GLU A 84 11.28 -6.30 -1.60
C GLU A 84 10.09 -6.20 -2.58
N LEU A 85 9.76 -4.97 -3.00
CA LEU A 85 8.58 -4.58 -3.77
C LEU A 85 8.49 -5.37 -5.06
N TRP A 86 9.60 -5.56 -5.77
CA TRP A 86 9.59 -6.28 -7.04
C TRP A 86 9.19 -7.74 -6.90
N LYS A 87 9.53 -8.38 -5.77
CA LYS A 87 9.10 -9.74 -5.47
C LYS A 87 7.63 -9.76 -5.04
N VAL A 88 7.22 -8.81 -4.20
CA VAL A 88 5.84 -8.68 -3.74
C VAL A 88 4.86 -8.51 -4.91
N LEU A 89 5.16 -7.60 -5.85
CA LEU A 89 4.35 -7.36 -7.06
C LEU A 89 4.33 -8.54 -8.05
N GLN A 90 5.17 -9.55 -7.83
CA GLN A 90 5.28 -10.76 -8.64
C GLN A 90 5.15 -12.02 -7.77
N ALA A 91 4.41 -11.93 -6.65
CA ALA A 91 4.23 -13.04 -5.73
C ALA A 91 3.54 -14.25 -6.38
N ASP A 92 2.74 -14.01 -7.43
CA ASP A 92 2.13 -15.05 -8.25
C ASP A 92 3.13 -15.86 -9.11
N LYS A 93 4.35 -15.35 -9.31
CA LYS A 93 5.35 -15.98 -10.20
C LYS A 93 6.20 -17.06 -9.54
N SER A 94 6.29 -17.10 -8.20
CA SER A 94 7.02 -18.15 -7.50
C SER A 94 6.68 -18.23 -6.01
N GLU A 95 6.82 -19.43 -5.43
CA GLU A 95 6.67 -19.64 -3.98
C GLU A 95 7.63 -18.78 -3.15
N LYS A 96 8.84 -18.52 -3.66
CA LYS A 96 9.81 -17.64 -3.00
C LYS A 96 9.28 -16.20 -2.91
N ASN A 97 8.68 -15.68 -3.97
CA ASN A 97 8.11 -14.34 -3.96
C ASN A 97 6.87 -14.27 -3.05
N LEU A 98 6.04 -15.31 -3.04
CA LEU A 98 4.92 -15.41 -2.11
C LEU A 98 5.38 -15.43 -0.64
N LEU A 99 6.49 -16.10 -0.34
CA LEU A 99 7.10 -16.06 0.99
C LEU A 99 7.58 -14.65 1.36
N GLU A 100 8.16 -13.89 0.42
CA GLU A 100 8.55 -12.49 0.68
C GLU A 100 7.32 -11.60 0.93
N ALA A 101 6.21 -11.81 0.23
CA ALA A 101 4.95 -11.13 0.54
C ALA A 101 4.45 -11.45 1.96
N GLN A 102 4.54 -12.71 2.39
CA GLN A 102 4.19 -13.11 3.75
C GLN A 102 5.10 -12.47 4.80
N LYS A 103 6.43 -12.46 4.56
CA LYS A 103 7.40 -11.82 5.46
C LYS A 103 7.15 -10.33 5.60
N LEU A 104 6.84 -9.63 4.50
CA LEU A 104 6.54 -8.21 4.54
C LEU A 104 5.27 -7.93 5.37
N LEU A 105 4.21 -8.72 5.17
CA LEU A 105 3.00 -8.63 5.98
C LEU A 105 3.31 -8.83 7.46
N ASP A 106 4.06 -9.88 7.80
CA ASP A 106 4.44 -10.17 9.19
C ASP A 106 5.34 -9.07 9.77
N GLN A 107 6.24 -8.49 8.97
CA GLN A 107 7.10 -7.40 9.38
C GLN A 107 6.28 -6.16 9.76
N VAL A 108 5.32 -5.77 8.92
CA VAL A 108 4.43 -4.62 9.20
C VAL A 108 3.65 -4.84 10.50
N LEU A 109 3.14 -6.05 10.74
CA LEU A 109 2.38 -6.36 11.94
C LEU A 109 3.24 -6.54 13.21
N SER A 110 4.54 -6.82 13.04
CA SER A 110 5.43 -7.18 14.16
C SER A 110 5.78 -6.02 15.09
N ALA A 111 5.60 -4.77 14.67
CA ALA A 111 5.87 -3.61 15.51
C ALA A 111 4.95 -3.58 16.74
N GLU A 112 3.66 -3.93 16.55
CA GLU A 112 2.63 -3.82 17.57
C GLU A 112 2.19 -5.20 18.11
N HIS A 113 2.35 -6.28 17.34
CA HIS A 113 1.74 -7.57 17.65
C HIS A 113 2.71 -8.77 17.72
N ARG A 114 4.02 -8.52 17.89
CA ARG A 114 5.09 -9.54 17.77
C ARG A 114 4.80 -10.90 18.45
N LYS A 115 4.17 -10.90 19.63
CA LYS A 115 3.96 -12.13 20.43
C LYS A 115 2.85 -13.04 19.89
N GLU A 116 1.94 -12.51 19.07
CA GLU A 116 0.70 -13.19 18.69
C GLU A 116 0.68 -13.62 17.21
N LEU A 117 1.57 -13.07 16.38
CA LEU A 117 1.56 -13.30 14.92
C LEU A 117 1.61 -14.77 14.49
N GLY A 118 2.29 -15.62 15.26
CA GLY A 118 2.48 -17.03 14.91
C GLY A 118 1.19 -17.85 14.96
N SER A 119 0.17 -17.42 15.70
CA SER A 119 -1.13 -18.09 15.80
C SER A 119 -2.19 -17.50 14.89
N TRP A 120 -1.90 -16.39 14.19
CA TRP A 120 -2.87 -15.69 13.37
C TRP A 120 -3.01 -16.30 11.99
N ASP A 121 -4.24 -16.56 11.57
CA ASP A 121 -4.55 -16.85 10.19
C ASP A 121 -4.48 -15.59 9.32
N LEU A 122 -4.60 -15.75 8.00
CA LEU A 122 -4.57 -14.64 7.06
C LEU A 122 -5.69 -13.63 7.32
N GLY A 123 -6.83 -14.08 7.84
CA GLY A 123 -7.97 -13.23 8.18
C GLY A 123 -7.68 -12.27 9.32
N LEU A 124 -7.10 -12.79 10.41
CA LEU A 124 -6.72 -11.98 11.56
C LEU A 124 -5.57 -11.03 11.22
N LYS A 125 -4.59 -11.48 10.42
CA LYS A 125 -3.53 -10.60 9.86
C LYS A 125 -4.12 -9.48 9.00
N THR A 126 -5.11 -9.79 8.17
CA THR A 126 -5.83 -8.79 7.35
C THR A 126 -6.50 -7.74 8.23
N PHE A 127 -7.19 -8.19 9.28
CA PHE A 127 -7.85 -7.28 10.20
C PHE A 127 -6.85 -6.29 10.82
N TRP A 128 -5.75 -6.79 11.39
CA TRP A 128 -4.76 -5.95 12.06
C TRP A 128 -3.91 -5.10 11.11
N LEU A 129 -3.80 -5.47 9.83
CA LEU A 129 -3.20 -4.60 8.82
C LEU A 129 -4.06 -3.37 8.54
N VAL A 130 -5.39 -3.56 8.50
CA VAL A 130 -6.35 -2.50 8.12
C VAL A 130 -6.82 -1.68 9.31
N ASN A 131 -6.97 -2.30 10.48
CA ASN A 131 -7.57 -1.69 11.65
C ASN A 131 -6.92 -0.36 12.09
N PRO A 132 -5.58 -0.19 12.05
CA PRO A 132 -4.95 1.10 12.35
C PRO A 132 -5.41 2.24 11.43
N LEU A 133 -5.71 1.94 10.16
CA LEU A 133 -6.22 2.94 9.23
C LEU A 133 -7.63 3.42 9.62
N LEU A 134 -8.39 2.64 10.39
CA LEU A 134 -9.74 3.01 10.83
C LEU A 134 -9.74 3.79 12.15
N GLY A 135 -8.66 4.52 12.45
CA GLY A 135 -8.47 5.31 13.68
C GLY A 135 -9.39 6.52 13.85
N PHE A 136 -10.20 6.85 12.84
CA PHE A 136 -11.07 8.02 12.88
C PHE A 136 -12.26 7.87 13.84
N LYS A 137 -12.77 9.02 14.32
CA LYS A 137 -13.99 9.08 15.15
C LYS A 137 -15.23 8.69 14.34
N ILE A 138 -16.06 7.82 14.90
CA ILE A 138 -17.24 7.26 14.22
C ILE A 138 -18.30 8.32 13.92
N ALA A 139 -18.65 9.16 14.90
CA ALA A 139 -19.76 10.09 14.76
C ALA A 139 -19.58 11.12 13.62
N PRO A 140 -18.40 11.77 13.45
CA PRO A 140 -18.14 12.64 12.30
C PRO A 140 -18.23 11.93 10.95
N PHE A 141 -17.74 10.69 10.86
CA PHE A 141 -17.85 9.88 9.65
C PHE A 141 -19.31 9.56 9.31
N GLU A 142 -20.09 9.08 10.29
CA GLU A 142 -21.51 8.77 10.12
C GLU A 142 -22.29 10.02 9.66
N ALA A 143 -22.03 11.19 10.25
CA ALA A 143 -22.65 12.45 9.85
C ALA A 143 -22.34 12.83 8.39
N GLN A 144 -21.08 12.65 7.95
CA GLN A 144 -20.70 12.89 6.56
C GLN A 144 -21.41 11.92 5.60
N MET A 145 -21.51 10.64 5.96
CA MET A 145 -22.19 9.64 5.13
C MET A 145 -23.70 9.90 5.05
N VAL A 146 -24.33 10.43 6.11
CA VAL A 146 -25.73 10.88 6.10
C VAL A 146 -25.91 12.08 5.16
N ALA A 147 -25.02 13.07 5.23
CA ALA A 147 -25.07 14.24 4.36
C ALA A 147 -25.02 13.84 2.88
N LEU A 148 -24.08 12.96 2.50
CA LEU A 148 -23.97 12.41 1.15
C LEU A 148 -25.22 11.63 0.71
N GLY A 149 -25.80 10.83 1.61
CA GLY A 149 -27.04 10.11 1.34
C GLY A 149 -28.21 11.03 1.02
N ASN A 150 -28.32 12.15 1.74
CA ASN A 150 -29.39 13.13 1.54
C ASN A 150 -29.26 13.92 0.23
N GLU A 151 -28.05 14.25 -0.20
CA GLU A 151 -27.80 14.95 -1.46
C GLU A 151 -28.21 14.10 -2.66
N GLU A 152 -27.76 12.85 -2.74
CA GLU A 152 -28.03 12.01 -3.92
C GLU A 152 -29.48 11.50 -4.02
N LEU A 153 -30.16 11.32 -2.88
CA LEU A 153 -31.59 11.01 -2.88
C LEU A 153 -32.41 12.14 -3.51
N ARG A 154 -31.96 13.40 -3.39
CA ARG A 154 -32.59 14.54 -4.05
C ARG A 154 -32.33 14.55 -5.55
N GLU A 155 -31.19 14.01 -5.98
CA GLU A 155 -30.80 14.00 -7.39
C GLU A 155 -31.42 12.83 -8.16
N HIS A 156 -31.18 11.56 -7.79
CA HIS A 156 -31.56 10.44 -8.67
C HIS A 156 -31.90 9.07 -8.02
N GLY A 157 -32.09 8.98 -6.70
CA GLY A 157 -32.67 7.78 -6.06
C GLY A 157 -31.91 6.45 -6.26
N ARG A 158 -30.63 6.48 -6.65
CA ARG A 158 -29.79 5.29 -6.83
C ARG A 158 -29.13 4.85 -5.51
N THR A 159 -28.79 3.57 -5.40
CA THR A 159 -28.09 3.02 -4.22
C THR A 159 -26.65 3.48 -4.18
N MET A 160 -26.24 3.95 -3.00
CA MET A 160 -25.08 4.81 -2.79
C MET A 160 -24.30 4.40 -1.53
N LEU A 161 -23.02 4.80 -1.46
CA LEU A 161 -22.18 4.58 -0.27
C LEU A 161 -22.60 5.47 0.92
N GLY A 162 -23.41 6.50 0.69
CA GLY A 162 -24.09 7.27 1.73
C GLY A 162 -25.15 6.45 2.49
N ILE A 163 -25.55 6.93 3.66
CA ILE A 163 -26.51 6.27 4.57
C ILE A 163 -27.71 7.20 4.85
N ARG A 164 -28.83 6.63 5.27
CA ARG A 164 -29.93 7.39 5.87
C ARG A 164 -29.76 7.47 7.38
N GLU A 165 -30.37 8.48 7.98
CA GLU A 165 -30.46 8.57 9.43
C GLU A 165 -31.19 7.34 9.99
N GLY A 166 -30.55 6.67 10.96
CA GLY A 166 -31.07 5.44 11.56
C GLY A 166 -30.79 4.14 10.78
N ASP A 167 -30.05 4.19 9.66
CA ASP A 167 -29.59 2.97 8.99
C ASP A 167 -28.74 2.11 9.95
N SER A 168 -28.99 0.80 9.93
CA SER A 168 -28.12 -0.15 10.64
C SER A 168 -26.77 -0.25 9.92
N LEU A 169 -25.70 -0.01 10.67
CA LEU A 169 -24.33 -0.01 10.18
C LEU A 169 -23.61 -1.30 10.60
N PRO A 170 -22.51 -1.68 9.91
CA PRO A 170 -21.74 -2.89 10.22
C PRO A 170 -21.22 -3.00 11.66
N TRP A 171 -21.16 -1.89 12.39
CA TRP A 171 -20.74 -1.81 13.78
C TRP A 171 -21.87 -1.42 14.76
N SER A 172 -23.11 -1.26 14.30
CA SER A 172 -24.25 -0.87 15.14
C SER A 172 -24.50 -1.82 16.31
N ASP A 173 -24.39 -3.13 16.08
CA ASP A 173 -24.56 -4.13 17.15
C ASP A 173 -23.54 -3.93 18.28
N ILE A 174 -22.30 -3.59 17.93
CA ILE A 174 -21.22 -3.36 18.90
C ILE A 174 -21.49 -2.06 19.67
N LYS A 175 -21.92 -0.99 18.99
CA LYS A 175 -22.36 0.26 19.65
C LYS A 175 -23.47 -0.02 20.65
N HIS A 176 -24.45 -0.87 20.31
CA HIS A 176 -25.51 -1.27 21.24
C HIS A 176 -25.00 -2.08 22.44
N LEU A 177 -24.01 -2.95 22.25
CA LEU A 177 -23.38 -3.67 23.36
C LEU A 177 -22.58 -2.75 24.28
N VAL A 178 -21.91 -1.74 23.72
CA VAL A 178 -21.22 -0.68 24.49
C VAL A 178 -22.22 0.15 25.27
N ALA A 179 -23.31 0.62 24.64
CA ALA A 179 -24.35 1.41 25.30
C ALA A 179 -25.05 0.66 26.45
N ARG A 180 -25.14 -0.67 26.37
CA ARG A 180 -25.68 -1.54 27.43
C ARG A 180 -24.67 -1.87 28.54
N GLY A 181 -23.42 -1.40 28.43
CA GLY A 181 -22.34 -1.70 29.36
C GLY A 181 -21.83 -3.14 29.30
N VAL A 182 -22.19 -3.90 28.26
CA VAL A 182 -21.71 -5.29 28.06
C VAL A 182 -20.27 -5.29 27.56
N VAL A 183 -19.95 -4.34 26.68
CA VAL A 183 -18.57 -4.04 26.25
C VAL A 183 -18.17 -2.74 26.90
N VAL A 184 -17.10 -2.75 27.70
CA VAL A 184 -16.58 -1.55 28.36
C VAL A 184 -15.40 -1.03 27.56
N LEU A 185 -15.50 0.21 27.09
CA LEU A 185 -14.43 0.94 26.42
C LEU A 185 -13.94 2.08 27.32
N ASP A 186 -12.66 2.41 27.19
CA ASP A 186 -12.00 3.51 27.92
C ASP A 186 -12.21 4.88 27.25
N GLN A 187 -13.14 4.98 26.30
CA GLN A 187 -13.47 6.20 25.56
C GLN A 187 -14.90 6.65 25.81
N ALA A 188 -15.11 7.98 25.81
CA ALA A 188 -16.44 8.56 25.69
C ALA A 188 -17.05 8.22 24.32
N GLU A 189 -18.38 8.10 24.27
CA GLU A 189 -19.11 7.76 23.03
C GLU A 189 -18.85 8.75 21.88
N GLU A 190 -18.68 10.03 22.22
CA GLU A 190 -18.34 11.11 21.27
C GLU A 190 -16.92 11.02 20.68
N ASP A 191 -16.02 10.31 21.38
CA ASP A 191 -14.62 10.09 20.98
C ASP A 191 -14.36 8.66 20.48
N LEU A 192 -15.42 7.87 20.31
CA LEU A 192 -15.33 6.47 19.92
C LEU A 192 -14.72 6.34 18.52
N GLN A 193 -13.55 5.69 18.45
CA GLN A 193 -12.85 5.41 17.20
C GLN A 193 -13.31 4.07 16.60
N LEU A 194 -13.39 3.99 15.27
CA LEU A 194 -13.83 2.76 14.61
C LEU A 194 -12.86 1.61 14.87
N SER A 195 -11.55 1.86 14.83
CA SER A 195 -10.53 0.87 15.11
C SER A 195 -10.68 0.24 16.50
N LYS A 196 -10.90 1.07 17.53
CA LYS A 196 -11.11 0.60 18.90
C LYS A 196 -12.39 -0.20 19.04
N LEU A 197 -13.48 0.27 18.42
CA LEU A 197 -14.76 -0.44 18.43
C LEU A 197 -14.65 -1.81 17.78
N LEU A 198 -13.95 -1.94 16.65
CA LEU A 198 -13.77 -3.22 15.98
C LEU A 198 -12.80 -4.16 16.71
N SER A 199 -11.84 -3.61 17.46
CA SER A 199 -10.82 -4.39 18.17
C SER A 199 -11.37 -5.25 19.31
N VAL A 200 -12.52 -4.88 19.89
CA VAL A 200 -13.16 -5.66 20.98
C VAL A 200 -13.88 -6.92 20.50
N LEU A 201 -14.05 -7.09 19.19
CA LEU A 201 -14.65 -8.28 18.62
C LEU A 201 -13.77 -9.51 18.86
N ASP A 202 -14.39 -10.66 19.06
CA ASP A 202 -13.67 -11.93 18.97
C ASP A 202 -13.05 -12.11 17.57
N ASP A 203 -12.03 -12.96 17.47
CA ASP A 203 -11.26 -13.13 16.23
C ASP A 203 -12.12 -13.58 15.04
N THR A 204 -13.18 -14.36 15.29
CA THR A 204 -14.08 -14.85 14.23
C THR A 204 -14.94 -13.73 13.64
N ARG A 205 -15.30 -12.73 14.46
CA ARG A 205 -16.14 -11.60 14.05
C ARG A 205 -15.35 -10.45 13.46
N LYS A 206 -14.08 -10.26 13.85
CA LYS A 206 -13.20 -9.18 13.34
C LYS A 206 -13.21 -9.08 11.82
N LEU A 207 -12.89 -10.17 11.13
CA LEU A 207 -12.82 -10.19 9.67
C LEU A 207 -14.20 -10.01 9.02
N TYR A 208 -15.25 -10.57 9.62
CA TYR A 208 -16.63 -10.44 9.12
C TYR A 208 -17.11 -8.99 9.18
N SER A 209 -16.93 -8.32 10.32
CA SER A 209 -17.31 -6.91 10.49
C SER A 209 -16.52 -6.01 9.56
N LEU A 210 -15.23 -6.28 9.36
CA LEU A 210 -14.40 -5.54 8.42
C LEU A 210 -14.88 -5.73 6.96
N GLU A 211 -15.18 -6.96 6.54
CA GLU A 211 -15.75 -7.23 5.22
C GLU A 211 -17.07 -6.46 5.02
N HIS A 212 -17.97 -6.50 6.00
CA HIS A 212 -19.24 -5.79 5.93
C HIS A 212 -19.07 -4.27 5.84
N ALA A 213 -18.12 -3.70 6.59
CA ALA A 213 -17.75 -2.30 6.48
C ALA A 213 -17.29 -1.96 5.05
N PHE A 214 -16.40 -2.77 4.48
CA PHE A 214 -15.89 -2.58 3.13
C PHE A 214 -16.95 -2.85 2.05
N ARG A 215 -17.91 -3.73 2.28
CA ARG A 215 -19.07 -3.92 1.38
C ARG A 215 -20.00 -2.71 1.40
N ARG A 216 -20.21 -2.10 2.57
CA ARG A 216 -21.11 -0.95 2.72
C ARG A 216 -20.51 0.35 2.18
N PHE A 217 -19.24 0.59 2.48
CA PHE A 217 -18.59 1.88 2.26
C PHE A 217 -17.46 1.86 1.23
N LYS A 218 -17.00 0.67 0.80
CA LYS A 218 -15.90 0.51 -0.16
C LYS A 218 -14.69 1.37 0.22
N THR A 219 -14.11 2.07 -0.76
CA THR A 219 -12.95 2.94 -0.59
C THR A 219 -13.20 4.13 0.33
N LYS A 220 -14.46 4.51 0.63
CA LYS A 220 -14.75 5.70 1.44
C LYS A 220 -14.19 5.62 2.86
N LEU A 221 -14.03 4.42 3.42
CA LEU A 221 -13.36 4.26 4.70
C LEU A 221 -11.88 4.64 4.63
N ILE A 222 -11.23 4.29 3.52
CA ILE A 222 -9.82 4.61 3.26
C ILE A 222 -9.66 6.09 2.92
N ASP A 223 -10.51 6.61 2.02
CA ASP A 223 -10.52 8.01 1.61
C ASP A 223 -10.71 8.92 2.84
N TYR A 224 -11.70 8.61 3.67
CA TYR A 224 -11.98 9.39 4.87
C TYR A 224 -10.84 9.30 5.89
N SER A 225 -10.33 8.09 6.15
CA SER A 225 -9.20 7.88 7.04
C SER A 225 -7.98 8.71 6.63
N TYR A 226 -7.64 8.67 5.34
CA TYR A 226 -6.50 9.41 4.80
C TYR A 226 -6.66 10.93 4.95
N ASP A 227 -7.88 11.45 4.83
CA ASP A 227 -8.17 12.88 4.98
C ASP A 227 -8.35 13.30 6.46
N TYR A 228 -8.63 12.35 7.37
CA TYR A 228 -8.95 12.61 8.78
C TYR A 228 -7.72 12.76 9.69
N GLU A 229 -6.68 11.95 9.47
CA GLU A 229 -5.40 12.08 10.17
C GLU A 229 -4.35 12.63 9.20
N GLU A 230 -3.39 13.44 9.67
CA GLU A 230 -2.25 13.90 8.88
C GLU A 230 -1.34 12.70 8.47
N ASN A 231 -1.83 11.84 7.56
CA ASN A 231 -1.20 10.67 6.98
C ASN A 231 -0.66 9.60 7.96
N LEU A 232 -1.13 9.56 9.21
CA LEU A 232 -0.67 8.58 10.20
C LEU A 232 -1.12 7.17 9.79
N GLY A 233 -0.17 6.29 9.50
CA GLY A 233 -0.41 4.87 9.18
C GLY A 233 -0.29 4.49 7.69
N TYR A 234 -0.36 5.45 6.77
CA TYR A 234 -0.21 5.20 5.33
C TYR A 234 1.27 5.22 4.92
N SER A 235 1.99 4.13 5.17
CA SER A 235 3.40 4.01 4.78
C SER A 235 3.59 3.20 3.50
N ALA A 236 4.70 3.44 2.79
CA ALA A 236 5.16 2.60 1.69
C ALA A 236 5.20 1.09 2.05
N HIS A 237 5.57 0.74 3.29
CA HIS A 237 5.60 -0.65 3.76
C HIS A 237 4.19 -1.25 3.89
N LEU A 238 3.23 -0.50 4.44
CA LEU A 238 1.84 -0.93 4.53
C LEU A 238 1.20 -1.09 3.15
N ILE A 239 1.46 -0.16 2.23
CA ILE A 239 0.97 -0.22 0.84
C ILE A 239 1.51 -1.47 0.15
N ALA A 240 2.82 -1.72 0.25
CA ALA A 240 3.41 -2.94 -0.31
C ALA A 240 2.86 -4.21 0.37
N ALA A 241 2.63 -4.20 1.69
CA ALA A 241 1.99 -5.30 2.38
C ALA A 241 0.55 -5.54 1.91
N ALA A 242 -0.21 -4.50 1.54
CA ALA A 242 -1.53 -4.64 0.94
C ALA A 242 -1.48 -5.33 -0.43
N PHE A 243 -0.47 -5.03 -1.26
CA PHE A 243 -0.25 -5.77 -2.51
C PHE A 243 0.07 -7.25 -2.25
N GLY A 244 0.95 -7.51 -1.28
CA GLY A 244 1.27 -8.87 -0.85
C GLY A 244 0.05 -9.62 -0.31
N LEU A 245 -0.82 -8.93 0.45
CA LEU A 245 -2.04 -9.49 1.01
C LEU A 245 -2.97 -10.00 -0.08
N TRP A 246 -3.15 -9.26 -1.18
CA TRP A 246 -3.96 -9.71 -2.30
C TRP A 246 -3.44 -11.02 -2.90
N HIS A 247 -2.13 -11.11 -3.16
CA HIS A 247 -1.51 -12.33 -3.69
C HIS A 247 -1.65 -13.52 -2.72
N LEU A 248 -1.42 -13.29 -1.42
CA LEU A 248 -1.60 -14.31 -0.39
C LEU A 248 -3.06 -14.80 -0.35
N ALA A 249 -4.03 -13.91 -0.49
CA ALA A 249 -5.44 -14.26 -0.52
C ALA A 249 -5.80 -15.11 -1.74
N VAL A 250 -5.26 -14.78 -2.91
CA VAL A 250 -5.42 -15.57 -4.13
C VAL A 250 -4.81 -16.96 -3.96
N ALA A 251 -3.57 -17.05 -3.47
CA ALA A 251 -2.88 -18.32 -3.26
C ALA A 251 -3.60 -19.24 -2.26
N ASN A 252 -4.24 -18.66 -1.23
CA ASN A 252 -5.00 -19.40 -0.22
C ASN A 252 -6.49 -19.60 -0.59
N SER A 253 -6.94 -19.17 -1.78
CA SER A 253 -8.36 -19.19 -2.17
C SER A 253 -9.29 -18.50 -1.16
N ASN A 254 -8.79 -17.47 -0.47
CA ASN A 254 -9.54 -16.75 0.56
C ASN A 254 -10.27 -15.54 -0.06
N HIS A 255 -11.49 -15.77 -0.54
CA HIS A 255 -12.28 -14.74 -1.23
C HIS A 255 -12.60 -13.51 -0.37
N ARG A 256 -12.76 -13.69 0.95
CA ARG A 256 -13.08 -12.59 1.87
C ARG A 256 -11.88 -11.66 2.02
N VAL A 257 -10.70 -12.21 2.27
CA VAL A 257 -9.46 -11.42 2.36
C VAL A 257 -9.15 -10.79 1.00
N LYS A 258 -9.34 -11.54 -0.10
CA LYS A 258 -9.14 -11.01 -1.44
C LYS A 258 -9.98 -9.75 -1.68
N TYR A 259 -11.28 -9.80 -1.37
CA TYR A 259 -12.17 -8.63 -1.49
C TYR A 259 -11.69 -7.44 -0.65
N ILE A 260 -11.28 -7.70 0.59
CA ILE A 260 -10.77 -6.63 1.48
C ILE A 260 -9.51 -6.00 0.89
N ALA A 261 -8.57 -6.82 0.39
CA ALA A 261 -7.34 -6.34 -0.23
C ALA A 261 -7.62 -5.54 -1.52
N GLU A 262 -8.60 -5.95 -2.34
CA GLU A 262 -9.02 -5.22 -3.54
C GLU A 262 -9.52 -3.81 -3.19
N VAL A 263 -10.45 -3.71 -2.23
CA VAL A 263 -10.99 -2.40 -1.79
C VAL A 263 -9.90 -1.54 -1.15
N LEU A 264 -9.00 -2.14 -0.38
CA LEU A 264 -7.88 -1.43 0.22
C LEU A 264 -6.95 -0.86 -0.86
N ILE A 265 -6.55 -1.67 -1.84
CA ILE A 265 -5.68 -1.25 -2.95
C ILE A 265 -6.36 -0.16 -3.78
N GLU A 266 -7.65 -0.31 -4.08
CA GLU A 266 -8.42 0.70 -4.79
C GLU A 266 -8.44 2.03 -4.01
N GLY A 267 -8.71 2.02 -2.71
CA GLY A 267 -8.69 3.23 -1.87
C GLY A 267 -7.30 3.87 -1.77
N LEU A 268 -6.25 3.07 -1.56
CA LEU A 268 -4.86 3.54 -1.54
C LEU A 268 -4.45 4.21 -2.86
N SER A 269 -5.02 3.75 -3.98
CA SER A 269 -4.74 4.29 -5.33
C SER A 269 -5.26 5.71 -5.55
N HIS A 270 -6.19 6.20 -4.71
CA HIS A 270 -6.71 7.55 -4.87
C HIS A 270 -5.68 8.63 -4.52
N LYS A 271 -4.84 8.40 -3.49
CA LYS A 271 -3.83 9.38 -3.03
C LYS A 271 -2.56 8.73 -2.49
N ALA A 272 -2.68 7.76 -1.58
CA ALA A 272 -1.57 7.24 -0.78
C ALA A 272 -0.42 6.65 -1.61
N ILE A 273 -0.70 5.88 -2.67
CA ILE A 273 0.35 5.26 -3.50
C ILE A 273 1.27 6.32 -4.13
N GLU A 274 0.69 7.38 -4.70
CA GLU A 274 1.45 8.41 -5.39
C GLU A 274 2.27 9.28 -4.43
N VAL A 275 1.76 9.49 -3.22
CA VAL A 275 2.46 10.26 -2.17
C VAL A 275 3.63 9.45 -1.59
N GLU A 276 3.38 8.20 -1.21
CA GLU A 276 4.37 7.36 -0.53
C GLU A 276 5.44 6.78 -1.46
N PHE A 277 5.17 6.73 -2.77
CA PHE A 277 6.14 6.29 -3.78
C PHE A 277 6.37 7.38 -4.84
N SER A 278 6.77 8.58 -4.43
CA SER A 278 6.87 9.75 -5.32
C SER A 278 7.59 9.50 -6.66
N ASP A 279 8.60 8.62 -6.69
CA ASP A 279 9.42 8.37 -7.88
C ASP A 279 8.78 7.42 -8.91
N ILE A 280 7.85 6.58 -8.46
CA ILE A 280 7.20 5.52 -9.26
C ILE A 280 5.68 5.46 -9.09
N GLY A 281 5.09 6.43 -8.38
CA GLY A 281 3.75 6.33 -7.80
C GLY A 281 2.65 6.16 -8.84
N GLU A 282 2.69 6.93 -9.92
CA GLU A 282 1.73 6.82 -11.03
C GLU A 282 1.79 5.43 -11.68
N GLU A 283 2.99 4.96 -12.05
CA GLU A 283 3.16 3.65 -12.66
C GLU A 283 2.77 2.51 -11.71
N LEU A 284 3.11 2.65 -10.42
CA LEU A 284 2.79 1.68 -9.37
C LEU A 284 1.29 1.60 -9.14
N LYS A 285 0.60 2.74 -9.12
CA LYS A 285 -0.86 2.83 -9.05
C LYS A 285 -1.52 2.13 -10.22
N GLU A 286 -1.10 2.42 -11.45
CA GLU A 286 -1.64 1.76 -12.65
C GLU A 286 -1.45 0.24 -12.59
N PHE A 287 -0.26 -0.20 -12.18
CA PHE A 287 0.04 -1.61 -12.00
C PHE A 287 -0.83 -2.26 -10.92
N ALA A 288 -0.96 -1.63 -9.76
CA ALA A 288 -1.74 -2.14 -8.64
C ALA A 288 -3.24 -2.28 -9.00
N LEU A 289 -3.79 -1.31 -9.73
CA LEU A 289 -5.17 -1.38 -10.23
C LEU A 289 -5.34 -2.45 -11.32
N ALA A 290 -4.34 -2.68 -12.16
CA ALA A 290 -4.37 -3.76 -13.14
C ALA A 290 -4.25 -5.14 -12.49
N MET A 291 -3.49 -5.25 -11.40
CA MET A 291 -3.30 -6.50 -10.64
C MET A 291 -4.59 -7.04 -10.05
N ILE A 292 -5.47 -6.16 -9.55
CA ILE A 292 -6.71 -6.55 -8.87
C ILE A 292 -7.93 -6.72 -9.79
N ARG A 293 -7.76 -6.54 -11.10
CA ARG A 293 -8.80 -6.72 -12.12
C ARG A 293 -8.80 -8.15 -12.68
#